data_AF-A0A0B5E515-F1
#
_entry.id   AF-A0A0B5E515-F1
#
_cell.length_a   1.000
_cell.length_b   1.000
_cell.length_c   1.000
_cell.angle_alpha   90.00
_cell.angle_beta   90.00
_cell.angle_gamma   90.00
#
_symmetry.space_group_name_H-M   'P 1'
#
loop_
_entity.id
_entity.type
_entity.pdbx_description
1 polymer ?
#
loop_
_entity_poly.entity_id
_entity_poly.type
_entity_poly.pdbx_seq_one_letter_code
_entity_poly.pdbx_strand_id
1 'polypeptide(L)'
;MYYWAIVHHDEGSAYGVTFPDLDGCFAASDDQEKVMPAAIEALDLYFEDMAEIPGAMSLDAVRETYREDLLEGAYLIQVPLIPRTTKSVRVNLSFDQGLLSAIDSAADRVGLNRSAFLAMAAKEKIRDTEAA
;
A
#
# COMPACT_ATOMS: atom_id res chain seq x y z
N MET A 1 -4.14 7.03 -0.19
CA MET A 1 -3.27 7.96 0.57
C MET A 1 -1.89 7.33 0.61
N TYR A 2 -0.82 8.09 0.82
CA TYR A 2 0.52 7.51 0.89
C TYR A 2 1.19 7.90 2.19
N TYR A 3 1.94 6.97 2.76
CA TYR A 3 2.87 7.22 3.86
C TYR A 3 4.28 6.93 3.39
N TRP A 4 5.23 7.69 3.89
CA TRP A 4 6.63 7.34 3.74
C TRP A 4 7.00 6.30 4.79
N ALA A 5 7.73 5.27 4.38
CA ALA A 5 8.35 4.34 5.30
C ALA A 5 9.87 4.37 5.10
N ILE A 6 10.59 4.15 6.19
CA ILE A 6 12.05 4.04 6.21
C ILE A 6 12.37 2.56 6.29
N VAL A 7 13.23 2.10 5.39
CA VAL A 7 13.71 0.73 5.34
C VAL A 7 15.15 0.68 5.81
N HIS A 8 15.39 -0.08 6.87
CA HIS A 8 16.71 -0.37 7.41
C HIS A 8 17.11 -1.80 7.05
N HIS A 9 18.37 -2.00 6.68
CA HIS A 9 18.89 -3.32 6.36
C HIS A 9 20.41 -3.37 6.55
N ASP A 10 20.85 -4.28 7.42
CA ASP A 10 22.26 -4.66 7.58
C ASP A 10 22.53 -6.02 6.93
N GLU A 11 23.79 -6.28 6.56
CA GLU A 11 24.20 -7.56 5.98
C GLU A 11 23.82 -8.74 6.89
N GLY A 12 23.02 -9.67 6.37
CA GLY A 12 22.56 -10.85 7.11
C GLY A 12 21.37 -10.60 8.05
N SER A 13 20.78 -9.40 8.05
CA SER A 13 19.54 -9.07 8.77
C SER A 13 18.32 -9.08 7.86
N ALA A 14 17.11 -9.10 8.45
CA ALA A 14 15.88 -8.83 7.72
C ALA A 14 15.78 -7.33 7.37
N TYR A 15 15.01 -7.00 6.35
CA TYR A 15 14.63 -5.63 6.03
C TYR A 15 13.60 -5.14 7.06
N GLY A 16 13.98 -4.20 7.91
CA GLY A 16 13.08 -3.55 8.87
C GLY A 16 12.40 -2.35 8.23
N VAL A 17 11.08 -2.20 8.44
CA VAL A 17 10.28 -1.09 7.93
C VAL A 17 9.67 -0.34 9.10
N THR A 18 9.86 0.97 9.12
CA THR A 18 9.29 1.87 10.14
C THR A 18 8.55 3.03 9.47
N PHE A 19 7.49 3.52 10.10
CA PHE A 19 6.71 4.66 9.59
C PHE A 19 6.90 5.88 10.52
N PRO A 20 7.55 6.96 10.06
CA PRO A 20 7.81 8.18 10.83
C PRO A 20 6.62 8.78 11.57
N ASP A 21 5.43 8.65 10.96
CA ASP A 21 4.20 9.31 11.42
C ASP A 21 3.30 8.40 12.24
N LEU A 22 3.62 7.11 12.28
CA LEU A 22 2.75 6.06 12.80
C LEU A 22 3.52 5.30 13.88
N ASP A 23 3.52 5.87 15.08
CA ASP A 23 4.19 5.28 16.24
C ASP A 23 3.67 3.87 16.51
N GLY A 24 4.56 2.90 16.60
CA GLY A 24 4.19 1.48 16.76
C GLY A 24 3.86 0.73 15.47
N CYS A 25 3.89 1.37 14.29
CA CYS A 25 3.69 0.70 13.01
C CYS A 25 5.03 0.21 12.43
N PHE A 26 5.20 -1.11 12.39
CA PHE A 26 6.43 -1.76 11.93
C PHE A 26 6.11 -2.94 11.02
N ALA A 27 7.01 -3.20 10.06
CA ALA A 27 7.02 -4.43 9.30
C ALA A 27 8.45 -4.97 9.20
N ALA A 28 8.59 -6.24 8.86
CA ALA A 28 9.89 -6.83 8.53
C ALA A 28 9.73 -7.88 7.44
N SER A 29 10.77 -8.07 6.64
CA SER A 29 10.82 -9.11 5.61
C SER A 29 12.24 -9.63 5.42
N ASP A 30 12.40 -10.94 5.23
CA ASP A 30 13.70 -11.54 4.85
C ASP A 30 14.05 -11.34 3.37
N ASP A 31 13.07 -10.88 2.58
CA ASP A 31 13.16 -10.75 1.12
C ASP A 31 12.82 -9.31 0.72
N GLN A 32 13.72 -8.70 -0.07
CA GLN A 32 13.57 -7.32 -0.55
C GLN A 32 12.27 -7.13 -1.36
N GLU A 33 11.89 -8.14 -2.15
CA GLU A 33 10.67 -8.07 -2.98
C GLU A 33 9.39 -8.07 -2.14
N LYS A 34 9.47 -8.56 -0.90
CA LYS A 34 8.34 -8.66 0.04
C LYS A 34 8.24 -7.48 1.01
N VAL A 35 9.18 -6.54 0.97
CA VAL A 35 9.14 -5.32 1.82
C VAL A 35 7.87 -4.51 1.56
N MET A 36 7.54 -4.23 0.30
CA MET A 36 6.34 -3.46 -0.05
C MET A 36 5.04 -4.15 0.38
N PRO A 37 4.80 -5.44 0.06
CA PRO A 37 3.67 -6.18 0.59
C PRO A 37 3.55 -6.14 2.11
N ALA A 38 4.66 -6.37 2.84
CA ALA A 38 4.68 -6.35 4.29
C ALA A 38 4.36 -4.96 4.87
N ALA A 39 4.88 -3.90 4.25
CA ALA A 39 4.60 -2.52 4.63
C ALA A 39 3.12 -2.15 4.43
N ILE A 40 2.51 -2.59 3.32
CA ILE A 40 1.08 -2.38 3.05
C ILE A 40 0.23 -3.11 4.09
N GLU A 41 0.58 -4.35 4.45
CA GLU A 41 -0.13 -5.11 5.47
C GLU A 41 -0.04 -4.45 6.84
N ALA A 42 1.13 -3.93 7.22
CA ALA A 42 1.31 -3.19 8.46
C ALA A 42 0.44 -1.92 8.51
N LEU A 43 0.35 -1.16 7.42
CA LEU A 43 -0.57 -0.02 7.35
C LEU A 43 -2.03 -0.44 7.46
N ASP A 44 -2.43 -1.50 6.73
CA ASP A 44 -3.79 -2.03 6.77
C ASP A 44 -4.20 -2.42 8.19
N LEU A 45 -3.30 -3.07 8.93
CA LEU A 45 -3.52 -3.49 10.32
C LEU A 45 -3.52 -2.29 11.27
N TYR A 46 -2.58 -1.36 11.13
CA TYR A 46 -2.48 -0.18 11.99
C TYR A 46 -3.75 0.69 11.94
N PHE A 47 -4.37 0.80 10.76
CA PHE A 47 -5.57 1.61 10.55
C PHE A 47 -6.88 0.83 10.63
N GLU A 48 -6.87 -0.47 10.94
CA GLU A 48 -8.08 -1.31 10.89
C GLU A 48 -9.22 -0.78 11.78
N ASP A 49 -8.88 -0.30 12.98
CA ASP A 49 -9.84 0.21 13.98
C ASP A 49 -9.89 1.75 14.07
N MET A 50 -9.18 2.47 13.20
CA MET A 50 -9.14 3.95 13.24
C MET A 50 -10.30 4.57 12.44
N ALA A 51 -11.12 5.37 13.12
CA ALA A 51 -12.21 6.11 12.48
C ALA A 51 -11.71 7.27 11.60
N GLU A 52 -10.56 7.86 11.94
CA GLU A 52 -9.92 8.95 11.23
C GLU A 52 -8.48 8.58 10.89
N ILE A 53 -8.09 8.85 9.65
CA ILE A 53 -6.74 8.59 9.14
C ILE A 53 -5.95 9.90 9.22
N PRO A 54 -4.92 10.00 10.07
CA PRO A 54 -4.10 11.20 10.19
C PRO A 54 -3.33 11.49 8.89
N GLY A 55 -3.04 12.76 8.62
CA GLY A 55 -2.25 13.11 7.44
C GLY A 55 -0.83 12.57 7.51
N ALA A 56 -0.26 12.18 6.36
CA ALA A 56 1.13 11.77 6.26
C ALA A 56 2.08 12.97 6.27
N MET A 57 3.28 12.79 6.82
CA MET A 57 4.37 13.77 6.77
C MET A 57 4.90 13.92 5.36
N SER A 58 5.38 15.12 5.05
CA SER A 58 5.99 15.41 3.76
C SER A 58 7.35 14.73 3.63
N LEU A 59 7.76 14.46 2.39
CA LEU A 59 9.07 13.86 2.11
C LEU A 59 10.24 14.69 2.70
N ASP A 60 10.14 16.01 2.62
CA ASP A 60 11.18 16.92 3.13
C ASP A 60 11.30 16.84 4.65
N ALA A 61 10.18 16.74 5.36
CA ALA A 61 10.18 16.58 6.81
C ALA A 61 10.75 15.21 7.22
N VAL A 62 10.38 14.12 6.53
CA VAL A 62 10.96 12.79 6.78
C VAL A 62 12.47 12.80 6.58
N ARG A 63 12.96 13.39 5.49
CA ARG A 63 14.40 13.48 5.18
C ARG A 63 15.18 14.29 6.21
N GLU A 64 14.58 15.34 6.75
CA GLU A 64 15.24 16.16 7.77
C GLU A 64 15.25 15.45 9.13
N THR A 65 14.14 14.82 9.53
CA THR A 65 14.04 14.14 10.82
C THR A 65 14.88 12.86 10.89
N TYR A 66 14.96 12.09 9.80
CA TYR A 66 15.67 10.79 9.75
C TYR A 66 16.93 10.86 8.88
N ARG A 67 17.58 12.02 8.88
CA ARG A 67 18.77 12.26 8.06
C ARG A 67 19.90 11.29 8.38
N GLU A 68 20.10 10.97 9.65
CA GLU A 68 21.17 10.08 10.12
C GLU A 68 20.94 8.65 9.61
N ASP A 69 19.74 8.11 9.74
CA ASP A 69 19.37 6.79 9.18
C ASP A 69 19.66 6.71 7.68
N LEU A 70 19.27 7.74 6.93
CA LEU A 70 19.50 7.80 5.47
C LEU A 70 20.99 7.89 5.11
N LEU A 71 21.82 8.49 5.96
CA LEU A 71 23.28 8.52 5.79
C LEU A 71 23.92 7.18 6.14
N GLU A 72 23.33 6.43 7.07
CA GLU A 72 23.77 5.09 7.47
C GLU A 72 23.34 3.98 6.49
N GLY A 73 22.53 4.32 5.48
CA GLY A 73 22.18 3.42 4.37
C GLY A 73 20.70 3.03 4.32
N ALA A 74 19.87 3.54 5.22
CA ALA A 74 18.43 3.38 5.11
C ALA A 74 17.89 4.09 3.85
N TYR A 75 16.76 3.62 3.34
CA TYR A 75 16.11 4.22 2.17
C TYR A 75 14.61 4.40 2.39
N LEU A 76 14.02 5.31 1.61
CA LEU A 76 12.60 5.63 1.71
C LEU A 76 11.80 4.90 0.65
N ILE A 77 10.63 4.39 1.05
CA ILE A 77 9.60 3.87 0.15
C ILE A 77 8.29 4.62 0.38
N GLN A 78 7.52 4.78 -0.69
CA GLN A 78 6.17 5.33 -0.61
C GLN A 78 5.19 4.17 -0.53
N VAL A 79 4.43 4.09 0.56
CA VAL A 79 3.52 2.97 0.83
C VAL A 79 2.07 3.41 0.65
N PRO A 80 1.28 2.77 -0.21
CA PRO A 80 -0.11 3.10 -0.42
C PRO A 80 -0.96 2.61 0.76
N LEU A 81 -1.73 3.52 1.35
CA LEU A 81 -2.88 3.19 2.18
C LEU A 81 -4.14 3.22 1.31
N ILE A 82 -4.83 2.08 1.24
CA ILE A 82 -6.17 1.94 0.66
C ILE A 82 -7.14 1.74 1.82
N PRO A 83 -7.80 2.82 2.31
CA PRO A 83 -8.67 2.73 3.48
C PRO A 83 -9.76 1.69 3.29
N ARG A 84 -9.95 0.83 4.29
CA ARG A 84 -11.12 -0.07 4.34
C ARG A 84 -12.34 0.75 4.75
N THR A 85 -12.94 1.47 3.81
CA THR A 85 -14.20 2.14 4.10
C THR A 85 -15.30 1.08 4.18
N THR A 86 -15.99 1.01 5.32
CA THR A 86 -17.09 0.06 5.54
C THR A 86 -18.32 0.34 4.68
N LYS A 87 -18.34 1.45 3.93
CA LYS A 87 -19.44 1.85 3.05
C LYS A 87 -19.03 1.75 1.59
N SER A 88 -19.60 0.78 0.89
CA SER A 88 -19.55 0.71 -0.57
C SER A 88 -20.18 1.98 -1.17
N VAL A 89 -19.41 2.69 -1.99
CA VAL A 89 -19.91 3.84 -2.77
C VAL A 89 -20.32 3.36 -4.16
N ARG A 90 -21.53 3.72 -4.61
CA ARG A 90 -21.98 3.44 -5.99
C ARG A 90 -21.44 4.51 -6.93
N VAL A 91 -20.79 4.06 -8.00
CA VAL A 91 -20.27 4.92 -9.09
C VAL A 91 -20.86 4.46 -10.41
N ASN A 92 -21.08 5.40 -11.34
CA ASN A 92 -21.46 5.10 -12.72
C ASN A 92 -20.21 5.18 -13.59
N LEU A 93 -19.94 4.11 -14.34
CA LEU A 93 -18.76 3.98 -15.19
C LEU A 93 -19.21 3.67 -16.62
N SER A 94 -18.47 4.17 -17.60
CA SER A 94 -18.65 3.85 -19.01
C SER A 94 -17.54 2.93 -19.47
N PHE A 95 -17.91 1.85 -20.15
CA PHE A 95 -17.01 0.88 -20.76
C PHE A 95 -17.46 0.62 -22.20
N ASP A 96 -16.52 0.23 -23.07
CA ASP A 96 -16.93 -0.39 -24.32
C ASP A 96 -17.58 -1.76 -24.04
N GLN A 97 -18.48 -2.17 -24.94
CA GLN A 97 -19.28 -3.39 -24.75
C GLN A 97 -18.43 -4.67 -24.71
N GLY A 98 -17.32 -4.69 -25.46
CA GLY A 98 -16.42 -5.84 -25.50
C GLY A 98 -15.68 -6.04 -24.19
N LEU A 99 -15.10 -4.96 -23.66
CA LEU A 99 -14.43 -4.95 -22.37
C LEU A 99 -15.38 -5.31 -21.22
N LEU A 100 -16.60 -4.76 -21.21
CA LEU A 100 -17.60 -5.11 -20.19
C LEU A 100 -17.89 -6.61 -20.18
N SER A 101 -18.06 -7.21 -21.36
CA SER A 101 -18.31 -8.66 -21.50
C SER A 101 -17.11 -9.50 -21.06
N ALA A 102 -15.89 -9.04 -21.34
CA ALA A 102 -14.65 -9.69 -20.91
C ALA A 102 -14.47 -9.62 -19.38
N ILE A 103 -14.80 -8.48 -18.77
CA ILE A 103 -14.79 -8.29 -17.31
C ILE A 103 -15.79 -9.26 -16.66
N ASP A 104 -17.03 -9.33 -17.15
CA ASP A 104 -18.05 -10.22 -16.60
C ASP A 104 -17.61 -11.69 -16.65
N SER A 105 -17.09 -12.11 -17.81
CA SER A 105 -16.58 -13.47 -17.98
C SER A 105 -15.38 -13.77 -17.07
N ALA A 106 -14.52 -12.78 -16.80
CA ALA A 106 -13.38 -12.94 -15.90
C ALA A 106 -13.83 -13.01 -14.44
N ALA A 107 -14.76 -12.16 -14.04
CA ALA A 107 -15.34 -12.14 -12.71
C ALA A 107 -16.02 -13.47 -12.36
N ASP A 108 -16.83 -14.01 -13.28
CA ASP A 108 -17.50 -15.31 -13.14
C ASP A 108 -16.50 -16.46 -12.95
N ARG A 109 -15.39 -16.48 -13.70
CA ARG A 109 -14.35 -17.51 -13.58
C ARG A 109 -13.69 -17.54 -12.21
N VAL A 110 -13.60 -16.39 -11.54
CA VAL A 110 -13.00 -16.28 -10.19
C VAL A 110 -14.07 -16.20 -9.09
N GLY A 111 -15.35 -16.42 -9.42
CA GLY A 111 -16.46 -16.42 -8.46
C GLY A 111 -16.74 -15.05 -7.83
N LEU A 112 -16.37 -13.96 -8.50
CA LEU A 112 -16.58 -12.59 -8.04
C LEU A 112 -17.69 -11.92 -8.86
N ASN A 113 -18.40 -10.98 -8.24
CA ASN A 113 -19.22 -10.05 -9.02
C ASN A 113 -18.33 -8.98 -9.69
N ARG A 114 -18.88 -8.30 -10.71
CA ARG A 114 -18.18 -7.26 -11.48
C ARG A 114 -17.48 -6.22 -10.60
N SER A 115 -18.17 -5.70 -9.57
CA SER A 115 -17.61 -4.68 -8.68
C SER A 115 -16.43 -5.20 -7.86
N ALA A 116 -16.52 -6.44 -7.34
CA ALA A 116 -15.44 -7.07 -6.60
C ALA A 116 -14.22 -7.35 -7.49
N PHE A 117 -14.44 -7.82 -8.71
CA PHE A 117 -13.37 -8.04 -9.69
C PHE A 117 -12.65 -6.73 -10.03
N LEU A 118 -13.40 -5.67 -10.35
CA LEU A 118 -12.84 -4.35 -10.64
C LEU A 118 -12.09 -3.75 -9.45
N ALA A 119 -12.61 -3.91 -8.23
CA ALA A 119 -11.94 -3.46 -7.03
C ALA A 119 -10.61 -4.19 -6.79
N MET A 120 -10.57 -5.51 -7.03
CA MET A 120 -9.34 -6.31 -6.93
C MET A 120 -8.31 -5.85 -7.96
N ALA A 121 -8.70 -5.73 -9.23
CA ALA A 121 -7.81 -5.26 -10.30
C ALA A 121 -7.29 -3.84 -10.04
N ALA A 122 -8.13 -2.95 -9.50
CA ALA A 122 -7.69 -1.61 -9.12
C ALA A 122 -6.66 -1.65 -7.97
N LYS A 123 -6.87 -2.46 -6.94
CA LYS A 123 -5.91 -2.64 -5.84
C LYS A 123 -4.57 -3.17 -6.32
N GLU A 124 -4.59 -4.18 -7.18
CA GLU A 124 -3.39 -4.74 -7.82
C GLU A 124 -2.68 -3.67 -8.67
N LYS A 125 -3.41 -2.97 -9.54
CA LYS A 125 -2.81 -1.95 -10.40
C LYS A 125 -2.20 -0.78 -9.61
N ILE A 126 -2.80 -0.38 -8.50
CA ILE A 126 -2.24 0.64 -7.60
C ILE A 126 -0.90 0.15 -7.06
N ARG A 127 -0.83 -1.08 -6.53
CA ARG A 127 0.42 -1.68 -6.05
C ARG A 127 1.49 -1.79 -7.14
N ASP A 128 1.13 -2.24 -8.34
CA ASP A 128 2.07 -2.50 -9.43
C ASP A 128 2.63 -1.22 -10.07
N THR A 129 1.83 -0.16 -10.15
CA THR A 129 2.27 1.13 -10.72
C THR A 129 3.34 1.79 -9.84
N GLU A 130 3.50 1.31 -8.61
CA GLU A 130 4.41 1.84 -7.59
C GLU A 130 5.67 0.95 -7.43
N ALA A 131 5.71 -0.23 -8.05
CA ALA A 131 6.87 -1.13 -8.06
C ALA A 131 7.79 -0.96 -9.29
N ALA A 132 7.43 -0.10 -10.25
CA ALA A 132 8.14 0.15 -11.51
C ALA A 132 8.74 1.57 -11.55
#